data_AF-A0A967VRS7-F1
#
_entry.id   AF-A0A967VRS7-F1
#
_cell.length_a   1.000
_cell.length_b   1.000
_cell.length_c   1.000
_cell.angle_alpha   90.00
_cell.angle_beta   90.00
_cell.angle_gamma   90.00
#
_symmetry.space_group_name_H-M   'P 1'
#
loop_
_entity.id
_entity.type
_entity.pdbx_description
1 polymer ?
#
loop_
_entity_poly.entity_id
_entity_poly.type
_entity_poly.pdbx_seq_one_letter_code
_entity_poly.pdbx_strand_id
1 'polypeptide(L)' 'MPGGGAVKLFQDEWLKPTVEELIGADKLEELREDGAEDTSLWEAVVERELLTDEQLLNALSTRFRLKLADVSQ' A
#
# COMPACT_ATOMS: atom_id res chain seq x y z
N MET A 1 -27.68 -16.09 -11.97
CA MET A 1 -26.99 -14.81 -11.69
C MET A 1 -25.70 -15.17 -10.96
N PRO A 2 -24.49 -15.07 -11.54
CA PRO A 2 -23.30 -15.13 -10.71
C PRO A 2 -23.23 -13.80 -9.97
N GLY A 3 -23.31 -13.87 -8.64
CA GLY A 3 -23.14 -12.71 -7.76
C GLY A 3 -21.78 -12.08 -8.03
N GLY A 4 -21.75 -10.75 -8.16
CA GLY A 4 -20.50 -10.01 -8.17
C GLY A 4 -19.75 -10.33 -6.88
N GLY A 5 -18.65 -11.08 -7.00
CA GLY A 5 -17.71 -11.24 -5.90
C GLY A 5 -17.33 -9.84 -5.44
N ALA A 6 -17.52 -9.54 -4.17
CA ALA A 6 -17.01 -8.31 -3.60
C ALA A 6 -15.51 -8.28 -3.89
N VAL A 7 -15.09 -7.31 -4.70
CA VAL A 7 -13.66 -7.03 -4.87
C VAL A 7 -13.21 -6.59 -3.48
N LYS A 8 -12.50 -7.47 -2.78
CA LYS A 8 -11.99 -7.17 -1.45
C LYS A 8 -10.78 -6.27 -1.64
N LEU A 9 -10.92 -5.04 -1.15
CA LEU A 9 -9.93 -3.98 -1.29
C LEU A 9 -9.32 -3.74 0.10
N PHE A 10 -8.05 -3.39 0.12
CA PHE A 10 -7.42 -2.95 1.37
C PHE A 10 -8.13 -1.70 1.91
N GLN A 11 -8.05 -1.46 3.21
CA GLN A 11 -8.62 -0.24 3.81
C GLN A 11 -8.08 1.03 3.14
N ASP A 12 -6.79 1.04 2.82
CA ASP A 12 -6.07 2.15 2.21
C ASP A 12 -5.78 1.91 0.73
N GLU A 13 -6.75 1.37 -0.01
CA GLU A 13 -6.61 1.02 -1.44
C GLU A 13 -6.14 2.20 -2.32
N TRP A 14 -6.36 3.45 -1.87
CA TRP A 14 -5.86 4.64 -2.53
C TRP A 14 -4.32 4.71 -2.63
N LEU A 15 -3.60 3.94 -1.80
CA LEU A 15 -2.14 3.77 -1.85
C LEU A 15 -1.66 2.86 -2.97
N LYS A 16 -2.54 2.01 -3.52
CA LYS A 16 -2.22 1.05 -4.60
C LYS A 16 -1.31 1.63 -5.68
N PRO A 17 -1.65 2.74 -6.37
CA PRO A 17 -0.83 3.23 -7.47
C PRO A 17 0.58 3.66 -7.03
N THR A 18 0.75 4.09 -5.78
CA THR A 18 2.07 4.44 -5.24
C THR A 18 2.86 3.18 -4.89
N VAL A 19 2.22 2.22 -4.22
CA VAL A 19 2.85 0.95 -3.83
C VAL A 19 3.24 0.13 -5.06
N GLU A 20 2.33 0.01 -6.02
CA GLU A 20 2.55 -0.71 -7.29
C GLU A 20 3.75 -0.14 -8.07
N GLU A 21 3.95 1.19 -8.06
CA GLU A 21 5.10 1.85 -8.68
C GLU A 21 6.43 1.53 -7.95
N LEU A 22 6.39 1.26 -6.65
CA LEU A 22 7.57 0.98 -5.84
C LEU A 22 7.98 -0.50 -5.83
N ILE A 23 7.02 -1.42 -5.66
CA ILE A 23 7.29 -2.85 -5.51
C ILE A 23 6.97 -3.67 -6.77
N GLY A 24 6.24 -3.07 -7.72
CA GLY A 24 5.74 -3.75 -8.92
C GLY A 24 4.37 -4.41 -8.70
N ALA A 25 3.65 -4.64 -9.80
CA ALA A 25 2.33 -5.28 -9.78
C ALA A 25 2.38 -6.72 -9.27
N ASP A 26 3.41 -7.49 -9.62
CA ASP A 26 3.52 -8.91 -9.24
C ASP A 26 3.55 -9.09 -7.71
N LYS A 27 4.38 -8.31 -7.01
CA LYS A 27 4.47 -8.36 -5.54
C LYS A 27 3.20 -7.85 -4.85
N LEU A 28 2.50 -6.91 -5.48
CA LEU A 28 1.24 -6.41 -4.95
C LEU A 28 0.12 -7.46 -5.05
N GLU A 29 0.10 -8.27 -6.11
CA GLU A 29 -0.85 -9.37 -6.22
C GLU A 29 -0.52 -10.49 -5.22
N GLU A 30 0.76 -10.84 -5.03
CA GLU A 30 1.18 -11.79 -3.96
C GLU A 30 0.69 -11.35 -2.56
N LEU A 31 0.76 -10.05 -2.26
CA LEU A 31 0.23 -9.45 -1.04
C LEU A 31 -1.29 -9.65 -0.88
N ARG A 32 -2.05 -9.64 -1.98
CA ARG A 32 -3.51 -9.83 -1.96
C ARG A 32 -3.88 -11.30 -1.79
N GLU A 33 -3.15 -12.20 -2.44
CA GLU A 33 -3.42 -13.64 -2.38
C GLU A 33 -3.23 -14.20 -0.97
N ASP A 34 -2.34 -13.61 -0.18
CA ASP A 34 -2.04 -14.06 1.18
C ASP A 34 -3.03 -13.61 2.26
N GLY A 35 -4.17 -13.03 1.88
CA GLY A 35 -5.26 -12.83 2.83
C GLY A 35 -5.14 -11.57 3.69
N ALA A 36 -4.34 -10.57 3.28
CA ALA A 36 -4.26 -9.25 3.92
C ALA A 36 -5.51 -8.36 3.62
N GLU A 37 -6.66 -9.00 3.46
CA GLU A 37 -7.87 -8.44 2.85
C GLU A 37 -8.64 -7.51 3.80
N ASP A 38 -8.33 -7.55 5.10
CA ASP A 38 -8.91 -6.73 6.17
C ASP A 38 -7.89 -5.77 6.82
N THR A 39 -6.64 -5.70 6.32
CA THR A 39 -5.58 -4.84 6.87
C THR A 39 -5.28 -3.64 5.98
N SER A 40 -4.55 -2.67 6.51
CA SER A 40 -4.04 -1.55 5.70
C SER A 40 -3.01 -2.06 4.69
N LEU A 41 -3.09 -1.60 3.43
CA LEU A 41 -2.06 -1.88 2.43
C LEU A 41 -0.68 -1.40 2.90
N TRP A 42 -0.65 -0.30 3.67
CA TRP A 42 0.57 0.22 4.26
C TRP A 42 1.17 -0.79 5.25
N GLU A 43 0.37 -1.24 6.21
CA GLU A 43 0.82 -2.21 7.21
C GLU A 43 1.29 -3.49 6.54
N ALA A 44 0.52 -4.00 5.57
CA ALA A 44 0.84 -5.24 4.88
C ALA A 44 2.21 -5.18 4.15
N VAL A 45 2.56 -4.06 3.52
CA VAL A 45 3.86 -3.92 2.83
C VAL A 45 5.02 -3.70 3.81
N VAL A 46 4.76 -3.08 4.97
CA VAL A 46 5.78 -2.86 6.01
C VAL A 46 6.04 -4.14 6.80
N GLU A 47 5.01 -4.86 7.22
CA GLU A 47 5.12 -6.14 7.94
C GLU A 47 5.85 -7.21 7.12
N ARG A 48 5.73 -7.16 5.80
CA ARG A 48 6.45 -8.04 4.87
C ARG A 48 7.82 -7.54 4.45
N GLU A 49 8.27 -6.44 5.05
CA GLU A 49 9.57 -5.82 4.76
C GLU A 49 9.76 -5.48 3.27
N LEU A 50 8.65 -5.26 2.55
CA LEU A 50 8.66 -4.87 1.13
C LEU A 50 8.95 -3.39 0.96
N LEU A 51 8.46 -2.58 1.91
CA LEU A 51 8.70 -1.14 2.00
C LEU A 51 8.86 -0.73 3.47
N THR A 52 9.57 0.36 3.72
CA THR A 52 9.58 1.03 5.03
C THR A 52 8.59 2.19 5.05
N ASP A 53 8.20 2.61 6.25
CA ASP A 53 7.38 3.82 6.44
C ASP A 53 8.01 5.05 5.76
N GLU A 54 9.33 5.20 5.88
CA GLU A 54 10.07 6.30 5.25
C GLU A 54 9.99 6.25 3.71
N GLN A 55 10.06 5.07 3.10
CA GLN A 55 9.94 4.92 1.65
C GLN A 55 8.54 5.30 1.17
N LEU A 56 7.50 4.85 1.89
CA LEU A 56 6.12 5.20 1.58
C LEU A 56 5.86 6.69 1.75
N LEU A 57 6.29 7.29 2.86
CA LEU A 57 6.16 8.72 3.11
C LEU A 57 6.87 9.56 2.04
N ASN A 58 8.08 9.18 1.64
CA ASN A 58 8.84 9.87 0.59
C ASN A 58 8.16 9.74 -0.79
N ALA A 59 7.64 8.56 -1.12
CA ALA A 59 6.92 8.36 -2.39
C ALA A 59 5.62 9.18 -2.44
N LEU A 60 4.85 9.18 -1.35
CA LEU A 60 3.63 9.96 -1.24
C LEU A 60 3.90 11.46 -1.25
N SER A 61 4.91 11.93 -0.52
CA SER A 61 5.27 13.34 -0.52
C SER A 61 5.68 13.83 -1.91
N THR A 62 6.41 13.00 -2.67
CA THR A 62 6.77 13.29 -4.06
C THR A 62 5.54 13.30 -4.96
N ARG A 63 4.70 12.28 -4.88
CA ARG A 63 3.50 12.12 -5.72
C ARG A 63 2.48 13.24 -5.51
N PHE A 64 2.24 13.61 -4.26
CA PHE A 64 1.27 14.64 -3.87
C PHE A 64 1.91 16.03 -3.70
N ARG A 65 3.23 16.16 -3.92
CA ARG A 65 4.02 17.39 -3.74
C ARG A 65 3.84 18.00 -2.34
N LEU A 66 3.76 17.14 -1.33
CA LEU A 66 3.64 17.53 0.07
C LEU A 66 5.02 17.70 0.69
N LYS A 67 5.13 18.60 1.67
CA LYS A 67 6.33 18.71 2.50
C LYS A 67 6.19 17.73 3.65
N LEU A 68 7.18 16.84 3.82
CA LEU A 68 7.27 16.01 5.01
C LEU A 68 7.73 16.87 6.18
N ALA A 69 6.96 16.85 7.27
CA ALA A 69 7.37 17.45 8.52
C ALA A 69 8.19 16.42 9.30
N ASP A 70 9.35 16.84 9.80
CA ASP A 70 10.09 16.06 10.78
C ASP A 70 9.48 16.31 12.17
N VAL A 71 8.97 15.25 12.79
CA VAL A 71 8.34 15.29 14.12
C VAL A 71 9.23 14.65 15.18
N SER A 72 10.51 14.38 14.89
CA SER A 72 11.47 13.94 15.90
C SER A 72 11.55 15.01 17.00
N GLN A 73 11.19 14.64 18.24
CA GLN A 73 11.33 15.48 19.43
C GLN A 73 12.74 15.37 20.02
#